data_AF-U1N5C0-F1
#
_entry.id   AF-U1N5C0-F1
#
_cell.length_a   1.000
_cell.length_b   1.000
_cell.length_c   1.000
_cell.angle_alpha   90.00
_cell.angle_beta   90.00
_cell.angle_gamma   90.00
#
_symmetry.space_group_name_H-M   'P 1'
#
loop_
_entity.id
_entity.type
_entity.pdbx_description
1 polymer ?
#
loop_
_entity_poly.entity_id
_entity_poly.type
_entity_poly.pdbx_seq_one_letter_code
_entity_poly.pdbx_strand_id
1 'polypeptide(L)'
;MYPAQRRDRRNHVGGLVGYNNGGTVTESHATSCVGGLVWIGGLVGTNEGGLITESYATGNVSSGSGAGGLVGKNSGTVTESYATGDASGVITVVGGLLGQNSGTVNESYATGDVEALALVGGLVGRINSGTVSGSYATGDVTGDNDRAGGFAGGKNGGTITDGYWDDEAATVIKSGTEIHESVGNGDDSGVTGLTTTEMTGGRATGNLAFDFSSTWQTTSDDGSIDGFGVFYPTLQNNVQQPAPSGTLYAGGDGSVGAPYEIANWYHLDNVRQNLGANFTLVSDLNEATAGYDA
;
A
#
# COMPACT_ATOMS: atom_id res chain seq x y z
N MET A 1 -49.36 -16.15 -0.33
CA MET A 1 -48.09 -16.63 0.28
C MET A 1 -46.99 -16.40 -0.74
N TYR A 2 -46.26 -15.29 -0.63
CA TYR A 2 -45.11 -15.02 -1.49
C TYR A 2 -43.89 -15.75 -0.91
N PRO A 3 -43.19 -16.61 -1.65
CA PRO A 3 -41.84 -16.97 -1.27
C PRO A 3 -40.91 -15.88 -1.79
N ALA A 4 -40.36 -15.08 -0.87
CA ALA A 4 -39.22 -14.23 -1.13
C ALA A 4 -38.00 -15.13 -1.43
N GLN A 5 -37.72 -15.36 -2.71
CA GLN A 5 -36.44 -15.92 -3.13
C GLN A 5 -35.53 -14.82 -3.66
N ARG A 6 -34.29 -14.89 -3.18
CA ARG A 6 -33.06 -14.22 -3.62
C ARG A 6 -32.76 -12.89 -2.92
N ARG A 7 -32.12 -13.01 -1.75
CA ARG A 7 -31.03 -12.10 -1.39
C ARG A 7 -30.03 -12.12 -2.55
N ASP A 8 -29.93 -11.02 -3.29
CA ASP A 8 -28.87 -10.83 -4.27
C ASP A 8 -27.52 -11.12 -3.58
N ARG A 9 -26.85 -12.18 -4.03
CA ARG A 9 -25.47 -12.41 -3.65
C ARG A 9 -24.65 -11.40 -4.45
N ARG A 10 -24.39 -10.25 -3.84
CA ARG A 10 -23.60 -9.15 -4.41
C ARG A 10 -22.17 -9.62 -4.67
N ASN A 11 -21.95 -10.20 -5.85
CA ASN A 11 -20.65 -10.65 -6.35
C ASN A 11 -20.19 -9.68 -7.44
N HIS A 12 -18.87 -9.51 -7.59
CA HIS A 12 -18.28 -8.63 -8.61
C HIS A 12 -18.79 -7.20 -8.48
N VAL A 13 -18.58 -6.59 -7.31
CA VAL A 13 -19.05 -5.22 -7.03
C VAL A 13 -17.86 -4.29 -7.08
N GLY A 14 -17.95 -3.25 -7.91
CA GLY A 14 -17.07 -2.09 -7.88
C GLY A 14 -17.87 -0.84 -7.56
N GLY A 15 -17.22 0.18 -6.98
CA GLY A 15 -17.85 1.49 -6.79
C GLY A 15 -18.23 2.15 -8.11
N LEU A 16 -17.50 1.86 -9.19
CA LEU A 16 -17.79 2.32 -10.55
C LEU A 16 -18.22 1.18 -11.48
N VAL A 17 -17.46 0.09 -11.52
CA VAL A 17 -17.68 -1.02 -12.46
C VAL A 17 -17.74 -2.36 -11.73
N GLY A 18 -18.84 -3.09 -11.87
CA GLY A 18 -18.91 -4.45 -11.33
C GLY A 18 -17.97 -5.42 -12.04
N TYR A 19 -18.04 -5.46 -13.37
CA TYR A 19 -17.28 -6.38 -14.20
C TYR A 19 -16.77 -5.68 -15.46
N ASN A 20 -15.46 -5.49 -15.58
CA ASN A 20 -14.79 -4.99 -16.77
C ASN A 20 -14.27 -6.18 -17.59
N ASN A 21 -14.79 -6.39 -18.80
CA ASN A 21 -14.39 -7.49 -19.68
C ASN A 21 -13.80 -6.93 -20.98
N GLY A 22 -12.47 -6.82 -21.05
CA GLY A 22 -11.75 -6.24 -22.18
C GLY A 22 -11.95 -4.74 -22.39
N GLY A 23 -12.66 -4.05 -21.48
CA GLY A 23 -12.89 -2.62 -21.55
C GLY A 23 -11.77 -1.80 -20.91
N THR A 24 -11.87 -0.48 -21.05
CA THR A 24 -10.91 0.49 -20.52
C THR A 24 -11.55 1.35 -19.44
N VAL A 25 -10.86 1.50 -18.32
CA VAL A 25 -11.17 2.41 -17.22
C VAL A 25 -9.94 3.30 -17.02
N THR A 26 -10.05 4.56 -17.41
CA THR A 26 -8.94 5.53 -17.42
C THR A 26 -9.35 6.76 -16.64
N GLU A 27 -8.42 7.35 -15.89
CA GLU A 27 -8.64 8.64 -15.17
C GLU A 27 -9.93 8.62 -14.32
N SER A 28 -10.23 7.46 -13.72
CA SER A 28 -11.52 7.18 -13.09
C SER A 28 -11.36 6.94 -11.60
N HIS A 29 -12.34 7.35 -10.81
CA HIS A 29 -12.26 7.19 -9.37
C HIS A 29 -13.58 6.90 -8.67
N ALA A 30 -13.48 6.30 -7.49
CA ALA A 30 -14.59 6.07 -6.58
C ALA A 30 -14.18 6.35 -5.12
N THR A 31 -15.01 7.10 -4.41
CA THR A 31 -14.73 7.54 -3.03
C THR A 31 -15.73 6.99 -2.00
N SER A 32 -16.79 6.33 -2.45
CA SER A 32 -17.82 5.77 -1.57
C SER A 32 -17.43 4.38 -1.08
N CYS A 33 -17.84 4.03 0.13
CA CYS A 33 -17.61 2.68 0.67
C CYS A 33 -18.35 1.61 -0.15
N VAL A 34 -17.67 0.48 -0.39
CA VAL A 34 -18.21 -0.63 -1.18
C VAL A 34 -18.32 -1.88 -0.31
N GLY A 35 -19.47 -2.54 -0.36
CA GLY A 35 -19.73 -3.76 0.40
C GLY A 35 -20.35 -4.87 -0.44
N GLY A 36 -19.86 -6.09 -0.28
CA GLY A 36 -20.45 -7.26 -0.94
C GLY A 36 -19.91 -8.59 -0.43
N LEU A 37 -20.15 -9.66 -1.20
CA LEU A 37 -19.78 -11.02 -0.79
C LEU A 37 -18.50 -11.49 -1.44
N VAL A 38 -18.38 -11.40 -2.76
CA VAL A 38 -17.29 -12.04 -3.51
C VAL A 38 -16.72 -11.09 -4.55
N TRP A 39 -15.40 -10.92 -4.56
CA TRP A 39 -14.65 -10.04 -5.47
C TRP A 39 -15.18 -8.61 -5.45
N ILE A 40 -14.86 -7.91 -4.38
CA ILE A 40 -15.25 -6.51 -4.19
C ILE A 40 -14.02 -5.62 -4.45
N GLY A 41 -14.19 -4.60 -5.29
CA GLY A 41 -13.18 -3.56 -5.49
C GLY A 41 -13.74 -2.20 -5.13
N GLY A 42 -12.91 -1.28 -4.64
CA GLY A 42 -13.34 0.10 -4.44
C GLY A 42 -13.74 0.77 -5.75
N LEU A 43 -13.02 0.48 -6.84
CA LEU A 43 -13.36 0.96 -8.18
C LEU A 43 -14.01 -0.12 -9.06
N VAL A 44 -13.36 -1.28 -9.17
CA VAL A 44 -13.76 -2.35 -10.09
C VAL A 44 -13.89 -3.70 -9.38
N GLY A 45 -15.03 -4.38 -9.46
CA GLY A 45 -15.19 -5.70 -8.84
C GLY A 45 -14.29 -6.76 -9.48
N THR A 46 -14.33 -6.88 -10.80
CA THR A 46 -13.46 -7.79 -11.57
C THR A 46 -13.00 -7.14 -12.86
N ASN A 47 -11.70 -7.21 -13.13
CA ASN A 47 -11.07 -6.80 -14.37
C ASN A 47 -10.58 -8.04 -15.14
N GLU A 48 -11.27 -8.43 -16.19
CA GLU A 48 -10.93 -9.56 -17.04
C GLU A 48 -10.44 -9.07 -18.41
N GLY A 49 -9.14 -9.15 -18.66
CA GLY A 49 -8.53 -8.73 -19.93
C GLY A 49 -8.65 -7.24 -20.26
N GLY A 50 -9.20 -6.42 -19.35
CA GLY A 50 -9.36 -4.98 -19.52
C GLY A 50 -8.16 -4.18 -19.01
N LEU A 51 -8.16 -2.89 -19.34
CA LEU A 51 -7.17 -1.91 -18.89
C LEU A 51 -7.78 -1.01 -17.82
N ILE A 52 -7.10 -0.90 -16.68
CA ILE A 52 -7.34 0.11 -15.66
C ILE A 52 -6.06 0.95 -15.57
N THR A 53 -6.16 2.25 -15.82
CA THR A 53 -4.99 3.15 -15.83
C THR A 53 -5.32 4.48 -15.18
N GLU A 54 -4.36 5.09 -14.49
CA GLU A 54 -4.52 6.44 -13.90
C GLU A 54 -5.79 6.56 -13.05
N SER A 55 -6.14 5.49 -12.34
CA SER A 55 -7.43 5.37 -11.66
C SER A 55 -7.23 5.09 -10.18
N TYR A 56 -8.22 5.45 -9.35
CA TYR A 56 -8.06 5.29 -7.91
C TYR A 56 -9.35 5.03 -7.14
N ALA A 57 -9.20 4.53 -5.91
CA ALA A 57 -10.29 4.40 -4.96
C ALA A 57 -9.88 4.85 -3.56
N THR A 58 -10.76 5.59 -2.89
CA THR A 58 -10.53 6.07 -1.51
C THR A 58 -11.58 5.61 -0.51
N GLY A 59 -12.67 5.01 -0.99
CA GLY A 59 -13.71 4.47 -0.12
C GLY A 59 -13.34 3.10 0.44
N ASN A 60 -13.69 2.84 1.69
CA ASN A 60 -13.41 1.57 2.36
C ASN A 60 -14.14 0.41 1.67
N VAL A 61 -13.49 -0.75 1.61
CA VAL A 61 -13.99 -1.97 1.00
C VAL A 61 -14.24 -3.02 2.07
N SER A 62 -15.42 -3.64 2.03
CA SER A 62 -15.79 -4.75 2.90
C SER A 62 -16.31 -5.94 2.10
N SER A 63 -15.73 -7.11 2.33
CA SER A 63 -16.10 -8.33 1.60
C SER A 63 -16.33 -9.54 2.50
N GLY A 64 -17.15 -10.49 2.02
CA GLY A 64 -17.22 -11.82 2.63
C GLY A 64 -16.05 -12.73 2.24
N SER A 65 -15.59 -12.64 0.99
CA SER A 65 -14.61 -13.54 0.40
C SER A 65 -13.99 -12.92 -0.87
N GLY A 66 -12.94 -12.12 -0.71
CA GLY A 66 -12.21 -11.48 -1.82
C GLY A 66 -12.44 -9.98 -1.90
N ALA A 67 -11.43 -9.18 -1.54
CA ALA A 67 -11.45 -7.73 -1.66
C ALA A 67 -10.12 -7.14 -2.14
N GLY A 68 -10.19 -6.08 -2.94
CA GLY A 68 -9.07 -5.18 -3.19
C GLY A 68 -9.52 -3.73 -3.00
N GLY A 69 -8.69 -2.87 -2.45
CA GLY A 69 -9.05 -1.45 -2.32
C GLY A 69 -9.35 -0.81 -3.68
N LEU A 70 -8.66 -1.20 -4.76
CA LEU A 70 -9.00 -0.78 -6.13
C LEU A 70 -9.81 -1.84 -6.89
N VAL A 71 -9.29 -3.07 -6.97
CA VAL A 71 -9.91 -4.15 -7.75
C VAL A 71 -10.02 -5.46 -6.97
N GLY A 72 -11.20 -6.06 -6.95
CA GLY A 72 -11.40 -7.34 -6.27
C GLY A 72 -10.61 -8.49 -6.89
N LYS A 73 -10.73 -8.67 -8.21
CA LYS A 73 -10.00 -9.69 -8.98
C LYS A 73 -9.48 -9.11 -10.30
N ASN A 74 -8.18 -9.28 -10.55
CA ASN A 74 -7.54 -8.84 -11.78
C ASN A 74 -7.00 -10.02 -12.61
N SER A 75 -7.34 -10.04 -13.89
CA SER A 75 -6.67 -10.80 -14.95
C SER A 75 -6.49 -9.97 -16.22
N GLY A 76 -6.56 -8.64 -16.10
CA GLY A 76 -6.18 -7.67 -17.13
C GLY A 76 -4.96 -6.86 -16.67
N THR A 77 -4.89 -5.60 -17.08
CA THR A 77 -3.81 -4.67 -16.70
C THR A 77 -4.33 -3.61 -15.74
N VAL A 78 -3.58 -3.36 -14.67
CA VAL A 78 -3.74 -2.22 -13.76
C VAL A 78 -2.40 -1.46 -13.79
N THR A 79 -2.42 -0.18 -14.13
CA THR A 79 -1.18 0.62 -14.21
C THR A 79 -1.40 2.03 -13.68
N GLU A 80 -0.37 2.65 -13.10
CA GLU A 80 -0.43 4.04 -12.60
C GLU A 80 -1.69 4.30 -11.74
N SER A 81 -2.04 3.36 -10.86
CA SER A 81 -3.31 3.38 -10.12
C SER A 81 -3.10 3.15 -8.64
N TYR A 82 -4.03 3.62 -7.81
CA TYR A 82 -3.86 3.53 -6.36
C TYR A 82 -5.13 3.32 -5.54
N ALA A 83 -4.95 2.85 -4.31
CA ALA A 83 -6.01 2.73 -3.32
C ALA A 83 -5.58 3.30 -1.96
N THR A 84 -6.49 4.03 -1.31
CA THR A 84 -6.25 4.65 0.01
C THR A 84 -7.28 4.27 1.07
N GLY A 85 -8.43 3.71 0.66
CA GLY A 85 -9.44 3.23 1.60
C GLY A 85 -9.08 1.85 2.15
N ASP A 86 -9.44 1.63 3.42
CA ASP A 86 -9.18 0.36 4.10
C ASP A 86 -9.88 -0.81 3.39
N ALA A 87 -9.24 -1.97 3.38
CA ALA A 87 -9.78 -3.19 2.80
C ALA A 87 -9.95 -4.26 3.87
N SER A 88 -11.19 -4.70 4.07
CA SER A 88 -11.52 -5.74 5.05
C SER A 88 -12.23 -6.94 4.42
N GLY A 89 -11.95 -8.14 4.95
CA GLY A 89 -12.56 -9.37 4.50
C GLY A 89 -12.76 -10.40 5.60
N VAL A 90 -13.90 -11.07 5.59
CA VAL A 90 -14.22 -12.03 6.67
C VAL A 90 -13.48 -13.35 6.53
N ILE A 91 -13.17 -13.83 5.32
CA ILE A 91 -12.78 -15.25 5.16
C ILE A 91 -11.46 -15.49 4.42
N THR A 92 -11.17 -14.82 3.30
CA THR A 92 -10.23 -15.41 2.31
C THR A 92 -9.07 -14.54 1.87
N VAL A 93 -9.29 -13.61 0.95
CA VAL A 93 -8.19 -12.95 0.23
C VAL A 93 -8.46 -11.46 0.18
N VAL A 94 -7.57 -10.67 0.77
CA VAL A 94 -7.70 -9.22 0.81
C VAL A 94 -6.36 -8.58 0.51
N GLY A 95 -6.35 -7.58 -0.35
CA GLY A 95 -5.18 -6.71 -0.47
C GLY A 95 -5.53 -5.25 -0.59
N GLY A 96 -4.59 -4.37 -0.26
CA GLY A 96 -4.83 -2.93 -0.27
C GLY A 96 -5.11 -2.40 -1.67
N LEU A 97 -4.42 -2.88 -2.71
CA LEU A 97 -4.74 -2.55 -4.10
C LEU A 97 -5.65 -3.61 -4.74
N LEU A 98 -5.23 -4.88 -4.68
CA LEU A 98 -5.92 -6.00 -5.33
C LEU A 98 -6.18 -7.15 -4.37
N GLY A 99 -7.35 -7.78 -4.50
CA GLY A 99 -7.60 -9.05 -3.82
C GLY A 99 -6.79 -10.18 -4.44
N GLN A 100 -7.04 -10.46 -5.71
CA GLN A 100 -6.31 -11.49 -6.46
C GLN A 100 -5.75 -10.94 -7.77
N ASN A 101 -4.49 -11.25 -8.04
CA ASN A 101 -3.84 -10.93 -9.31
C ASN A 101 -3.45 -12.19 -10.11
N SER A 102 -3.96 -12.25 -11.34
CA SER A 102 -3.55 -13.18 -12.40
C SER A 102 -3.14 -12.44 -13.69
N GLY A 103 -3.16 -11.10 -13.67
CA GLY A 103 -2.81 -10.23 -14.79
C GLY A 103 -1.58 -9.40 -14.48
N THR A 104 -1.51 -8.18 -15.04
CA THR A 104 -0.38 -7.26 -14.87
C THR A 104 -0.75 -6.11 -13.95
N VAL A 105 0.17 -5.78 -13.05
CA VAL A 105 0.11 -4.61 -12.16
C VAL A 105 1.43 -3.88 -12.26
N ASN A 106 1.39 -2.63 -12.69
CA ASN A 106 2.59 -1.81 -12.83
C ASN A 106 2.39 -0.48 -12.12
N GLU A 107 3.44 0.06 -11.51
CA GLU A 107 3.48 1.47 -11.12
C GLU A 107 2.26 1.88 -10.28
N SER A 108 1.92 1.05 -9.29
CA SER A 108 0.67 1.20 -8.53
C SER A 108 0.93 1.04 -7.04
N TYR A 109 0.07 1.59 -6.20
CA TYR A 109 0.31 1.55 -4.76
C TYR A 109 -0.94 1.53 -3.90
N ALA A 110 -0.78 1.09 -2.65
CA ALA A 110 -1.86 1.07 -1.66
C ALA A 110 -1.39 1.61 -0.31
N THR A 111 -2.25 2.37 0.35
CA THR A 111 -1.93 3.02 1.63
C THR A 111 -2.96 2.75 2.73
N GLY A 112 -4.13 2.20 2.39
CA GLY A 112 -5.16 1.84 3.36
C GLY A 112 -4.83 0.53 4.07
N ASP A 113 -5.32 0.41 5.29
CA ASP A 113 -5.09 -0.77 6.13
C ASP A 113 -5.83 -2.00 5.58
N VAL A 114 -5.27 -3.18 5.81
CA VAL A 114 -5.78 -4.44 5.29
C VAL A 114 -6.02 -5.44 6.41
N GLU A 115 -7.27 -5.89 6.55
CA GLU A 115 -7.66 -6.84 7.61
C GLU A 115 -8.40 -8.05 7.03
N ALA A 116 -7.90 -9.28 7.28
CA ALA A 116 -8.65 -10.50 6.97
C ALA A 116 -8.15 -11.75 7.71
N LEU A 117 -8.96 -12.81 7.73
CA LEU A 117 -8.58 -14.06 8.43
C LEU A 117 -7.52 -14.93 7.73
N ALA A 118 -7.26 -14.74 6.43
CA ALA A 118 -6.43 -15.68 5.65
C ALA A 118 -5.31 -14.98 4.87
N LEU A 119 -5.43 -14.84 3.54
CA LEU A 119 -4.40 -14.24 2.69
C LEU A 119 -4.56 -12.72 2.68
N VAL A 120 -3.68 -12.02 3.39
CA VAL A 120 -3.74 -10.57 3.59
C VAL A 120 -2.45 -9.94 3.10
N GLY A 121 -2.53 -9.05 2.12
CA GLY A 121 -1.34 -8.39 1.56
C GLY A 121 -1.49 -6.88 1.51
N GLY A 122 -0.48 -6.12 1.94
CA GLY A 122 -0.56 -4.66 1.87
C GLY A 122 -0.86 -4.15 0.45
N LEU A 123 -0.25 -4.73 -0.59
CA LEU A 123 -0.60 -4.44 -1.98
C LEU A 123 -1.58 -5.47 -2.57
N VAL A 124 -1.23 -6.76 -2.52
CA VAL A 124 -1.99 -7.82 -3.20
C VAL A 124 -2.26 -8.99 -2.26
N GLY A 125 -3.52 -9.35 -2.05
CA GLY A 125 -3.86 -10.49 -1.19
C GLY A 125 -3.29 -11.81 -1.71
N ARG A 126 -3.44 -12.09 -3.01
CA ARG A 126 -2.84 -13.27 -3.64
C ARG A 126 -2.37 -13.02 -5.08
N ILE A 127 -1.12 -13.38 -5.36
CA ILE A 127 -0.54 -13.42 -6.69
C ILE A 127 -0.53 -14.88 -7.18
N ASN A 128 -1.16 -15.14 -8.32
CA ASN A 128 -1.23 -16.47 -8.93
C ASN A 128 -0.23 -16.63 -10.07
N SER A 129 -0.55 -16.14 -11.26
CA SER A 129 0.30 -16.24 -12.46
C SER A 129 0.63 -14.87 -13.05
N GLY A 130 0.24 -13.80 -12.35
CA GLY A 130 0.37 -12.43 -12.80
C GLY A 130 1.75 -11.83 -12.51
N THR A 131 1.95 -10.62 -13.00
CA THR A 131 3.13 -9.80 -12.72
C THR A 131 2.74 -8.63 -11.84
N VAL A 132 3.65 -8.24 -10.95
CA VAL A 132 3.58 -6.99 -10.20
C VAL A 132 4.93 -6.31 -10.33
N SER A 133 4.97 -5.06 -10.78
CA SER A 133 6.22 -4.32 -10.86
C SER A 133 6.15 -2.85 -10.52
N GLY A 134 7.25 -2.33 -9.98
CA GLY A 134 7.39 -0.90 -9.67
C GLY A 134 6.28 -0.42 -8.74
N SER A 135 5.90 -1.19 -7.73
CA SER A 135 4.67 -0.96 -6.94
C SER A 135 4.97 -1.02 -5.45
N TYR A 136 4.17 -0.36 -4.62
CA TYR A 136 4.41 -0.35 -3.18
C TYR A 136 3.19 -0.33 -2.27
N ALA A 137 3.35 -0.73 -1.01
CA ALA A 137 2.33 -0.64 0.03
C ALA A 137 2.85 -0.03 1.33
N THR A 138 1.99 0.67 2.06
CA THR A 138 2.35 1.31 3.35
C THR A 138 1.32 1.11 4.47
N GLY A 139 0.15 0.52 4.19
CA GLY A 139 -0.90 0.34 5.19
C GLY A 139 -0.66 -0.88 6.09
N ASP A 140 -1.20 -0.85 7.30
CA ASP A 140 -1.08 -1.94 8.27
C ASP A 140 -1.74 -3.22 7.72
N VAL A 141 -1.18 -4.39 8.06
CA VAL A 141 -1.68 -5.69 7.59
C VAL A 141 -2.00 -6.58 8.77
N THR A 142 -3.29 -6.78 9.06
CA THR A 142 -3.74 -7.66 10.14
C THR A 142 -4.35 -8.94 9.59
N GLY A 143 -3.83 -10.09 10.03
CA GLY A 143 -4.44 -11.39 9.77
C GLY A 143 -4.27 -12.44 10.86
N ASP A 144 -5.12 -13.46 10.81
CA ASP A 144 -5.23 -14.49 11.86
C ASP A 144 -4.42 -15.77 11.56
N ASN A 145 -3.58 -15.77 10.52
CA ASN A 145 -2.80 -16.94 10.09
C ASN A 145 -1.45 -16.56 9.47
N ASP A 146 -0.61 -17.55 9.21
CA ASP A 146 0.70 -17.51 8.51
C ASP A 146 0.63 -17.08 7.04
N ARG A 147 -0.19 -16.06 6.74
CA ARG A 147 -0.60 -15.67 5.38
C ARG A 147 -0.84 -14.17 5.26
N ALA A 148 -0.34 -13.39 6.22
CA ALA A 148 -0.27 -11.95 6.18
C ALA A 148 1.14 -11.55 5.70
N GLY A 149 1.25 -10.62 4.76
CA GLY A 149 2.54 -10.05 4.35
C GLY A 149 2.42 -8.58 3.98
N GLY A 150 3.45 -7.81 4.30
CA GLY A 150 3.49 -6.36 4.09
C GLY A 150 3.28 -5.95 2.64
N PHE A 151 3.74 -6.77 1.69
CA PHE A 151 3.46 -6.57 0.26
C PHE A 151 2.37 -7.50 -0.26
N ALA A 152 2.50 -8.81 0.00
CA ALA A 152 1.53 -9.80 -0.48
C ALA A 152 1.17 -10.87 0.55
N GLY A 153 -0.11 -11.27 0.59
CA GLY A 153 -0.55 -12.35 1.49
C GLY A 153 -0.06 -13.72 1.04
N GLY A 154 0.01 -13.94 -0.27
CA GLY A 154 0.68 -15.12 -0.81
C GLY A 154 0.97 -15.08 -2.30
N LYS A 155 2.06 -15.72 -2.68
CA LYS A 155 2.58 -15.86 -4.03
C LYS A 155 2.64 -17.34 -4.41
N ASN A 156 1.73 -17.75 -5.29
CA ASN A 156 1.64 -19.13 -5.80
C ASN A 156 1.88 -19.15 -7.31
N GLY A 157 3.06 -18.66 -7.69
CA GLY A 157 3.47 -18.38 -9.07
C GLY A 157 3.57 -16.87 -9.36
N GLY A 158 3.71 -16.52 -10.64
CA GLY A 158 3.88 -15.13 -11.07
C GLY A 158 5.24 -14.54 -10.70
N THR A 159 5.42 -13.25 -10.98
CA THR A 159 6.69 -12.54 -10.73
C THR A 159 6.42 -11.21 -10.06
N ILE A 160 7.28 -10.85 -9.12
CA ILE A 160 7.37 -9.50 -8.58
C ILE A 160 8.73 -8.94 -8.99
N THR A 161 8.79 -7.67 -9.34
CA THR A 161 10.03 -6.96 -9.66
C THR A 161 9.90 -5.54 -9.15
N ASP A 162 10.84 -5.04 -8.36
CA ASP A 162 10.76 -3.70 -7.78
C ASP A 162 9.45 -3.50 -6.97
N GLY A 163 9.10 -4.50 -6.16
CA GLY A 163 8.03 -4.43 -5.18
C GLY A 163 8.56 -3.93 -3.84
N TYR A 164 7.90 -2.96 -3.23
CA TYR A 164 8.36 -2.36 -1.97
C TYR A 164 7.24 -2.28 -0.94
N TRP A 165 7.58 -2.42 0.34
CA TRP A 165 6.63 -2.16 1.41
C TRP A 165 7.34 -1.44 2.55
N ASP A 166 6.61 -0.59 3.24
CA ASP A 166 7.15 0.15 4.38
C ASP A 166 7.13 -0.75 5.62
N ASP A 167 8.31 -1.17 6.09
CA ASP A 167 8.42 -2.10 7.22
C ASP A 167 8.33 -1.44 8.61
N GLU A 168 8.30 -0.11 8.65
CA GLU A 168 8.07 0.68 9.86
C GLU A 168 6.64 1.22 9.95
N ALA A 169 6.05 1.59 8.80
CA ALA A 169 4.68 2.08 8.74
C ALA A 169 3.64 0.96 8.61
N ALA A 170 3.98 -0.17 7.98
CA ALA A 170 3.07 -1.31 7.88
C ALA A 170 3.38 -2.36 8.96
N THR A 171 2.56 -2.37 9.99
CA THR A 171 2.57 -3.41 11.02
C THR A 171 1.92 -4.66 10.46
N VAL A 172 2.69 -5.75 10.29
CA VAL A 172 2.11 -7.05 9.93
C VAL A 172 1.80 -7.82 11.21
N ILE A 173 0.51 -7.99 11.51
CA ILE A 173 0.03 -8.70 12.70
C ILE A 173 -0.49 -10.07 12.28
N LYS A 174 0.04 -11.11 12.92
CA LYS A 174 -0.32 -12.52 12.73
C LYS A 174 -0.75 -13.15 14.04
N SER A 175 -2.02 -13.49 14.17
CA SER A 175 -2.58 -14.07 15.40
C SER A 175 -2.22 -13.25 16.65
N GLY A 176 -2.19 -11.91 16.51
CA GLY A 176 -1.82 -10.97 17.57
C GLY A 176 -0.31 -10.78 17.80
N THR A 177 0.56 -11.28 16.91
CA THR A 177 2.02 -11.08 16.98
C THR A 177 2.49 -10.25 15.80
N GLU A 178 3.26 -9.20 16.07
CA GLU A 178 3.94 -8.43 15.03
C GLU A 178 5.06 -9.25 14.38
N ILE A 179 5.11 -9.23 13.06
CA ILE A 179 6.11 -9.90 12.22
C ILE A 179 6.53 -8.98 11.08
N HIS A 180 7.71 -9.18 10.51
CA HIS A 180 8.24 -8.38 9.40
C HIS A 180 8.37 -9.25 8.14
N GLU A 181 7.26 -9.79 7.67
CA GLU A 181 7.21 -10.66 6.48
C GLU A 181 6.68 -9.90 5.27
N SER A 182 7.46 -9.83 4.19
CA SER A 182 7.06 -9.17 2.94
C SER A 182 5.99 -9.95 2.17
N VAL A 183 6.10 -11.28 2.16
CA VAL A 183 5.16 -12.22 1.56
C VAL A 183 4.78 -13.31 2.56
N GLY A 184 3.51 -13.35 2.97
CA GLY A 184 3.08 -14.28 4.03
C GLY A 184 3.12 -15.75 3.63
N ASN A 185 2.91 -16.08 2.35
CA ASN A 185 3.00 -17.45 1.85
C ASN A 185 3.57 -17.54 0.44
N GLY A 186 4.81 -18.02 0.30
CA GLY A 186 5.50 -18.15 -0.98
C GLY A 186 6.95 -17.67 -0.85
N ASP A 187 7.65 -17.55 -1.97
CA ASP A 187 8.92 -16.81 -2.01
C ASP A 187 8.67 -15.30 -2.08
N ASP A 188 9.61 -14.51 -1.59
CA ASP A 188 9.59 -13.05 -1.52
C ASP A 188 10.48 -12.38 -2.59
N SER A 189 10.93 -13.15 -3.59
CA SER A 189 11.84 -12.64 -4.62
C SER A 189 11.24 -11.45 -5.37
N GLY A 190 12.01 -10.36 -5.45
CA GLY A 190 11.60 -9.11 -6.10
C GLY A 190 10.80 -8.17 -5.20
N VAL A 191 10.65 -8.49 -3.91
CA VAL A 191 10.08 -7.61 -2.90
C VAL A 191 11.17 -7.16 -1.93
N THR A 192 11.15 -5.90 -1.50
CA THR A 192 12.08 -5.35 -0.51
C THR A 192 11.29 -4.58 0.56
N GLY A 193 11.53 -4.90 1.83
CA GLY A 193 11.09 -4.06 2.95
C GLY A 193 12.07 -2.92 3.12
N LEU A 194 11.54 -1.72 3.27
CA LEU A 194 12.30 -0.49 3.47
C LEU A 194 11.65 0.30 4.59
N THR A 195 12.46 1.04 5.32
CA THR A 195 11.98 1.96 6.35
C THR A 195 11.18 3.11 5.74
N THR A 196 10.32 3.76 6.54
CA THR A 196 9.60 4.96 6.10
C THR A 196 10.55 6.02 5.58
N THR A 197 11.71 6.18 6.21
CA THR A 197 12.71 7.15 5.77
C THR A 197 13.32 6.78 4.40
N GLU A 198 13.60 5.50 4.16
CA GLU A 198 14.15 5.04 2.87
C GLU A 198 13.15 5.17 1.73
N MET A 199 11.86 5.02 2.02
CA MET A 199 10.78 5.10 1.04
C MET A 199 10.28 6.52 0.74
N THR A 200 10.75 7.54 1.44
CA THR A 200 10.19 8.90 1.34
C THR A 200 11.25 9.96 1.01
N GLY A 201 10.78 11.14 0.55
CA GLY A 201 11.65 12.29 0.26
C GLY A 201 12.71 12.00 -0.81
N GLY A 202 13.87 12.68 -0.73
CA GLY A 202 14.97 12.48 -1.69
C GLY A 202 15.59 11.08 -1.65
N ARG A 203 15.52 10.40 -0.49
CA ARG A 203 16.09 9.05 -0.30
C ARG A 203 15.37 7.99 -1.14
N ALA A 204 14.07 8.17 -1.36
CA ALA A 204 13.25 7.32 -2.22
C ALA A 204 13.90 7.10 -3.60
N THR A 205 14.56 8.14 -4.16
CA THR A 205 15.20 8.07 -5.48
C THR A 205 16.45 7.18 -5.55
N GLY A 206 17.08 6.90 -4.41
CA GLY A 206 18.24 6.01 -4.32
C GLY A 206 17.86 4.58 -3.92
N ASN A 207 16.75 4.42 -3.21
CA ASN A 207 16.34 3.12 -2.65
C ASN A 207 15.28 2.39 -3.49
N LEU A 208 14.43 3.14 -4.20
CA LEU A 208 13.38 2.58 -5.05
C LEU A 208 13.86 2.61 -6.50
N ALA A 209 13.83 1.46 -7.16
CA ALA A 209 14.18 1.31 -8.58
C ALA A 209 13.05 1.81 -9.51
N PHE A 210 12.45 2.95 -9.17
CA PHE A 210 11.34 3.58 -9.89
C PHE A 210 11.84 4.61 -10.90
N ASP A 211 11.04 4.85 -11.95
CA ASP A 211 11.30 5.96 -12.87
C ASP A 211 10.77 7.29 -12.30
N PHE A 212 11.66 8.01 -11.61
CA PHE A 212 11.38 9.35 -11.10
C PHE A 212 11.45 10.46 -12.16
N SER A 213 11.79 10.12 -13.42
CA SER A 213 11.85 11.11 -14.50
C SER A 213 10.51 11.29 -15.22
N SER A 214 9.63 10.27 -15.18
CA SER A 214 8.37 10.32 -15.93
C SER A 214 7.15 9.72 -15.22
N THR A 215 7.32 8.70 -14.38
CA THR A 215 6.19 8.01 -13.72
C THR A 215 5.97 8.53 -12.31
N TRP A 216 7.02 8.51 -11.50
CA TRP A 216 6.98 8.79 -10.07
C TRP A 216 7.54 10.18 -9.77
N GLN A 217 7.04 10.80 -8.72
CA GLN A 217 7.61 12.01 -8.13
C GLN A 217 7.67 11.86 -6.61
N THR A 218 8.64 12.50 -6.00
CA THR A 218 8.78 12.62 -4.55
C THR A 218 9.06 14.08 -4.21
N THR A 219 8.89 14.47 -2.95
CA THR A 219 9.37 15.78 -2.50
C THR A 219 10.88 15.82 -2.59
N SER A 220 11.40 16.87 -3.23
CA SER A 220 12.77 17.29 -3.02
C SER A 220 13.02 17.52 -1.52
N ASP A 221 14.23 17.23 -1.06
CA ASP A 221 14.70 17.60 0.28
C ASP A 221 14.77 19.15 0.48
N ASP A 222 14.19 19.96 -0.42
CA ASP A 222 14.38 21.42 -0.51
C ASP A 222 13.38 22.26 0.30
N GLY A 223 12.76 21.67 1.33
CA GLY A 223 12.11 22.44 2.39
C GLY A 223 10.78 23.08 2.01
N SER A 224 10.06 22.55 1.00
CA SER A 224 8.69 23.01 0.69
C SER A 224 7.62 22.52 1.67
N ILE A 225 7.99 21.71 2.67
CA ILE A 225 7.14 21.34 3.80
C ILE A 225 7.91 21.65 5.07
N ASP A 226 7.42 22.63 5.83
CA ASP A 226 7.91 22.90 7.19
C ASP A 226 7.74 21.62 8.03
N GLY A 227 8.86 20.91 8.21
CA GLY A 227 9.18 20.04 9.34
C GLY A 227 8.36 18.78 9.60
N PHE A 228 7.20 18.56 8.97
CA PHE A 228 6.29 17.51 9.45
C PHE A 228 6.05 16.31 8.53
N GLY A 229 6.43 16.36 7.24
CA GLY A 229 6.20 15.21 6.36
C GLY A 229 7.15 15.11 5.18
N VAL A 230 7.68 13.91 4.96
CA VAL A 230 8.27 13.47 3.69
C VAL A 230 7.26 12.57 2.99
N PHE A 231 7.05 12.75 1.70
CA PHE A 231 6.08 11.95 0.97
C PHE A 231 6.69 10.66 0.44
N TYR A 232 5.89 9.61 0.41
CA TYR A 232 6.16 8.47 -0.44
C TYR A 232 6.05 8.90 -1.91
N PRO A 233 6.67 8.16 -2.85
CA PRO A 233 6.50 8.43 -4.27
C PRO A 233 5.04 8.50 -4.66
N THR A 234 4.63 9.58 -5.30
CA THR A 234 3.31 9.73 -5.90
C THR A 234 3.43 9.65 -7.41
N LEU A 235 2.34 9.27 -8.08
CA LEU A 235 2.30 9.24 -9.54
C LEU A 235 2.21 10.66 -10.09
N GLN A 236 2.97 10.95 -11.15
CA GLN A 236 2.95 12.27 -11.80
C GLN A 236 1.63 12.51 -12.53
N ASN A 237 1.10 11.49 -13.21
CA ASN A 237 -0.13 11.60 -14.01
C ASN A 237 -1.41 11.34 -13.20
N ASN A 238 -1.30 10.67 -12.05
CA ASN A 238 -2.44 10.34 -11.17
C ASN A 238 -2.15 10.77 -9.73
N VAL A 239 -2.16 12.09 -9.50
CA VAL A 239 -1.72 12.69 -8.24
C VAL A 239 -2.70 12.41 -7.11
N GLN A 240 -2.19 11.90 -5.98
CA GLN A 240 -2.97 11.70 -4.76
C GLN A 240 -3.24 13.01 -4.03
N GLN A 241 -4.46 13.20 -3.52
CA GLN A 241 -4.78 14.28 -2.60
C GLN A 241 -5.52 13.78 -1.34
N PRO A 242 -4.95 13.98 -0.13
CA PRO A 242 -3.58 14.43 0.12
C PRO A 242 -2.55 13.37 -0.29
N ALA A 243 -1.32 13.80 -0.58
CA ALA A 243 -0.22 12.87 -0.85
C ALA A 243 0.05 11.97 0.38
N PRO A 244 0.48 10.73 0.18
CA PRO A 244 0.81 9.82 1.27
C PRO A 244 2.12 10.29 1.91
N SER A 245 2.12 10.45 3.23
CA SER A 245 3.23 11.04 4.00
C SER A 245 3.65 10.18 5.17
N GLY A 246 4.96 10.10 5.42
CA GLY A 246 5.54 9.66 6.69
C GLY A 246 6.05 10.84 7.51
N THR A 247 6.42 10.61 8.77
CA THR A 247 7.06 11.63 9.63
C THR A 247 8.59 11.52 9.55
N LEU A 248 9.30 12.66 9.61
CA LEU A 248 10.78 12.70 9.57
C LEU A 248 11.46 12.27 10.88
N TYR A 249 10.69 12.26 11.97
CA TYR A 249 11.12 12.06 13.35
C TYR A 249 10.11 11.16 14.06
N ALA A 250 10.49 10.60 15.21
CA ALA A 250 9.63 9.71 16.00
C ALA A 250 8.41 10.43 16.60
N GLY A 251 8.47 11.77 16.67
CA GLY A 251 7.47 12.63 17.27
C GLY A 251 7.95 14.08 17.34
N GLY A 252 7.15 14.92 17.98
CA GLY A 252 7.42 16.36 18.15
C GLY A 252 7.05 17.21 16.92
N ASP A 253 7.03 18.52 17.12
CA ASP A 253 6.77 19.54 16.09
C ASP A 253 7.94 20.50 15.86
N GLY A 254 9.08 20.24 16.48
CA GLY A 254 10.28 21.06 16.38
C GLY A 254 10.22 22.37 17.15
N SER A 255 9.09 22.67 17.82
CA SER A 255 9.00 23.81 18.73
C SER A 255 9.76 23.54 20.03
N VAL A 256 9.99 24.58 20.82
CA VAL A 256 10.61 24.44 22.14
C VAL A 256 9.74 23.57 23.08
N GLY A 257 8.42 23.59 22.89
CA GLY A 257 7.46 22.86 23.72
C GLY A 257 7.29 21.39 23.33
N ALA A 258 7.55 21.06 22.08
CA ALA A 258 7.56 19.69 21.56
C ALA A 258 8.69 19.49 20.55
N PRO A 259 9.96 19.40 21.01
CA PRO A 259 11.11 19.18 20.13
C PRO A 259 10.95 17.90 19.30
N TYR A 260 11.52 17.87 18.09
CA TYR A 260 11.55 16.66 17.27
C TYR A 260 12.31 15.54 17.97
N GLU A 261 11.75 14.33 17.95
CA GLU A 261 12.28 13.17 18.67
C GLU A 261 13.21 12.32 17.78
N ILE A 262 14.47 12.22 18.18
CA ILE A 262 15.51 11.43 17.51
C ILE A 262 15.61 10.06 18.19
N ALA A 263 15.29 9.01 17.46
CA ALA A 263 15.24 7.63 17.95
C ALA A 263 16.19 6.68 17.19
N ASN A 264 16.58 7.03 15.96
CA ASN A 264 17.50 6.27 15.13
C ASN A 264 18.47 7.21 14.39
N TRP A 265 19.46 6.63 13.67
CA TRP A 265 20.45 7.43 12.93
C TRP A 265 19.84 8.18 11.74
N TYR A 266 18.75 7.66 11.17
CA TYR A 266 17.99 8.35 10.13
C TYR A 266 17.38 9.66 10.65
N HIS A 267 16.76 9.66 11.84
CA HIS A 267 16.22 10.87 12.46
C HIS A 267 17.34 11.88 12.76
N LEU A 268 18.52 11.41 13.19
CA LEU A 268 19.67 12.28 13.42
C LEU A 268 20.17 12.90 12.11
N ASP A 269 20.27 12.09 11.05
CA ASP A 269 20.67 12.54 9.73
C ASP A 269 19.67 13.56 9.15
N ASN A 270 18.37 13.39 9.46
CA ASN A 270 17.29 14.30 9.08
C ASN A 270 17.33 15.66 9.81
N VAL A 271 18.16 15.85 10.85
CA VAL A 271 18.32 17.17 11.53
C VAL A 271 18.72 18.26 10.53
N ARG A 272 19.48 17.91 9.48
CA ARG A 272 19.88 18.85 8.42
C ARG A 272 18.70 19.53 7.71
N GLN A 273 17.53 18.90 7.74
CA GLN A 273 16.32 19.40 7.09
C GLN A 273 15.63 20.49 7.91
N ASN A 274 15.90 20.58 9.22
CA ASN A 274 15.20 21.48 10.13
C ASN A 274 16.17 22.18 11.09
N LEU A 275 17.23 22.81 10.57
CA LEU A 275 18.29 23.42 11.39
C LEU A 275 17.83 24.50 12.39
N GLY A 276 16.63 25.07 12.20
CA GLY A 276 16.00 26.04 13.10
C GLY A 276 15.10 25.43 14.19
N ALA A 277 14.88 24.12 14.16
CA ALA A 277 14.02 23.42 15.11
C ALA A 277 14.76 23.01 16.39
N ASN A 278 13.99 22.55 17.37
CA ASN A 278 14.50 21.94 18.60
C ASN A 278 14.43 20.42 18.45
N PHE A 279 15.41 19.73 19.02
CA PHE A 279 15.53 18.28 18.95
C PHE A 279 15.75 17.68 20.32
N THR A 280 15.22 16.49 20.54
CA THR A 280 15.48 15.70 21.74
C THR A 280 15.83 14.27 21.35
N LEU A 281 16.84 13.71 22.00
CA LEU A 281 17.18 12.30 21.84
C LEU A 281 16.25 11.48 22.75
N VAL A 282 15.52 10.52 22.17
CA VAL A 282 14.60 9.64 22.91
C VAL A 282 15.06 8.19 22.96
N SER A 283 16.16 7.85 22.28
CA SER A 283 16.78 6.52 22.31
C SER A 283 18.29 6.60 22.13
N ASP A 284 19.02 5.67 22.71
CA ASP A 284 20.48 5.57 22.52
C ASP A 284 20.80 5.11 21.09
N LEU A 285 21.66 5.85 20.40
CA LEU A 285 22.12 5.51 19.05
C LEU A 285 23.45 4.76 19.13
N ASN A 286 23.48 3.55 18.57
CA ASN A 286 24.67 2.71 18.49
C ASN A 286 24.72 1.94 17.16
N GLU A 287 25.72 1.09 16.96
CA GLU A 287 25.93 0.34 15.71
C GLU A 287 24.79 -0.63 15.34
N ALA A 288 23.93 -0.99 16.30
CA ALA A 288 22.75 -1.81 16.07
C ALA A 288 21.46 -0.99 15.85
N THR A 289 21.53 0.34 15.97
CA THR A 289 20.39 1.22 15.71
C THR A 289 20.22 1.43 14.21
N ALA A 290 18.96 1.46 13.73
CA ALA A 290 18.66 1.65 12.31
C ALA A 290 19.33 2.93 11.74
N GLY A 291 19.87 2.80 10.51
CA GLY A 291 20.54 3.87 9.78
C GLY A 291 22.01 4.12 10.10
N TYR A 292 22.64 3.26 10.89
CA TYR A 292 24.09 3.26 11.08
C TYR A 292 24.78 2.71 9.82
N ASP A 293 25.71 3.49 9.23
CA ASP A 293 26.55 3.04 8.13
C ASP A 293 28.00 2.94 8.61
N ALA A 294 28.64 1.78 8.39
CA ALA A 294 29.88 1.37 9.04
C ALA A 294 31.17 1.79 8.31
#